data_AF-A0A920VN06-F1
#
_entry.id   AF-A0A920VN06-F1
#
_cell.length_a   1.000
_cell.length_b   1.000
_cell.length_c   1.000
_cell.angle_alpha   90.00
_cell.angle_beta   90.00
_cell.angle_gamma   90.00
#
_symmetry.space_group_name_H-M   'P 1'
#
loop_
_entity.id
_entity.type
_entity.pdbx_description
1 polymer ?
#
loop_
_entity_poly.entity_id
_entity_poly.type
_entity_poly.pdbx_seq_one_letter_code
_entity_poly.pdbx_strand_id
1 'polypeptide(L)'
;MLSRLGNLYARIVLSVPYRDLTGGFKCFRRHALQRIDLETIVAVGYGFQIETTWRALQTGLSVSEVPIVFTDRVRGDSKMSLSTFNEALGLVWRLRMGG
;
A
#
# COMPACT_ATOMS: atom_id res chain seq x y z
N MET A 1 -15.07 -0.20 -6.41
CA MET A 1 -14.77 1.23 -6.67
C MET A 1 -13.97 1.91 -5.56
N LEU A 2 -14.25 1.67 -4.27
CA LEU A 2 -13.50 2.29 -3.15
C LEU A 2 -11.98 2.10 -3.23
N SER A 3 -11.49 0.89 -3.53
CA SER A 3 -10.04 0.63 -3.67
C SER A 3 -9.36 1.50 -4.74
N ARG A 4 -10.02 1.73 -5.89
CA ARG A 4 -9.46 2.57 -6.96
C ARG A 4 -9.31 4.04 -6.54
N LEU A 5 -10.27 4.56 -5.78
CA LEU A 5 -10.21 5.92 -5.22
C LEU A 5 -9.13 6.03 -4.14
N GLY A 6 -8.98 5.03 -3.28
CA GLY A 6 -7.95 4.99 -2.24
C GLY A 6 -6.54 4.94 -2.83
N ASN A 7 -6.34 4.12 -3.85
CA ASN A 7 -5.08 4.07 -4.59
C ASN A 7 -4.77 5.40 -5.28
N LEU A 8 -5.75 6.04 -5.94
CA LEU A 8 -5.56 7.35 -6.56
C LEU A 8 -5.17 8.42 -5.53
N TYR A 9 -5.82 8.42 -4.37
CA TYR A 9 -5.53 9.35 -3.28
C TYR A 9 -4.11 9.14 -2.72
N ALA A 10 -3.77 7.90 -2.35
CA ALA A 10 -2.45 7.57 -1.80
C ALA A 10 -1.34 7.92 -2.79
N ARG A 11 -1.58 7.70 -4.09
CA ARG A 11 -0.67 8.09 -5.17
C ARG A 11 -0.40 9.59 -5.21
N ILE A 12 -1.46 10.41 -5.13
CA ILE A 12 -1.35 11.87 -5.16
C ILE A 12 -0.67 12.40 -3.89
N VAL A 13 -1.02 11.87 -2.73
CA VAL A 13 -0.49 12.36 -1.45
C VAL A 13 0.96 11.91 -1.24
N LEU A 14 1.34 10.69 -1.63
CA LEU A 14 2.72 10.22 -1.53
C LEU A 14 3.57 10.62 -2.75
N SER A 15 2.98 11.23 -3.78
CA SER A 15 3.65 11.61 -5.03
C SER A 15 4.43 10.46 -5.68
N VAL A 16 3.83 9.26 -5.67
CA VAL A 16 4.46 8.04 -6.23
C VAL A 16 3.86 7.69 -7.60
N PRO A 17 4.61 7.05 -8.52
CA PRO A 17 4.10 6.73 -9.86
C PRO A 17 3.21 5.48 -9.94
N TYR A 18 2.95 4.79 -8.82
CA TYR A 18 2.30 3.47 -8.78
C TYR A 18 0.76 3.57 -8.75
N ARG A 19 0.09 2.68 -9.48
CA ARG A 19 -1.37 2.64 -9.62
C ARG A 19 -2.05 1.78 -8.55
N ASP A 20 -1.37 0.79 -8.00
CA ASP A 20 -1.88 -0.11 -6.98
C ASP A 20 -0.92 -0.22 -5.77
N LEU A 21 -1.18 0.63 -4.78
CA LEU A 21 -0.47 0.64 -3.51
C LEU A 21 -1.11 -0.30 -2.48
N THR A 22 -2.39 -0.63 -2.65
CA THR A 22 -3.19 -1.41 -1.69
C THR A 22 -3.26 -2.90 -2.01
N GLY A 23 -2.80 -3.32 -3.19
CA GLY A 23 -2.73 -4.72 -3.59
C GLY A 23 -1.89 -5.57 -2.64
N GLY A 24 -2.46 -6.68 -2.17
CA GLY A 24 -1.78 -7.62 -1.25
C GLY A 24 -0.84 -8.61 -1.93
N PHE A 25 -0.84 -8.69 -3.27
CA PHE A 25 0.03 -9.58 -4.01
C PHE A 25 1.33 -8.86 -4.38
N LYS A 26 2.32 -8.93 -3.49
CA LYS A 26 3.64 -8.32 -3.66
C LYS A 26 4.74 -9.36 -3.52
N CYS A 27 5.81 -9.21 -4.30
CA CYS A 27 7.02 -10.01 -4.18
C CYS A 27 8.16 -9.11 -3.70
N PHE A 28 8.87 -9.53 -2.66
CA PHE A 28 10.00 -8.80 -2.11
C PHE A 28 11.28 -9.64 -2.24
N ARG A 29 12.38 -8.99 -2.64
CA ARG A 29 13.70 -9.59 -2.48
C ARG A 29 14.07 -9.59 -1.00
N ARG A 30 14.86 -10.58 -0.55
CA ARG A 30 15.35 -10.66 0.83
C ARG A 30 16.00 -9.35 1.31
N HIS A 31 16.90 -8.77 0.50
CA HIS A 31 17.57 -7.52 0.85
C HIS A 31 16.62 -6.31 0.94
N ALA A 32 15.48 -6.35 0.24
CA ALA A 32 14.49 -5.29 0.32
C ALA A 32 13.83 -5.30 1.69
N LEU A 33 13.43 -6.49 2.18
CA LEU A 33 12.86 -6.66 3.52
C LEU A 33 13.85 -6.34 4.65
N GLN A 34 15.15 -6.51 4.41
CA GLN A 34 16.19 -6.13 5.39
C GLN A 34 16.43 -4.62 5.43
N ARG A 35 16.16 -3.91 4.33
CA ARG A 35 16.29 -2.44 4.24
C ARG A 35 15.05 -1.72 4.73
N ILE A 36 13.87 -2.28 4.46
CA ILE A 36 12.62 -1.80 5.00
C ILE A 36 12.61 -2.24 6.46
N ASP A 37 12.89 -1.32 7.38
CA ASP A 37 12.78 -1.60 8.81
C ASP A 37 11.33 -2.00 9.13
N LEU A 38 11.13 -3.31 9.31
CA LEU A 38 9.81 -3.92 9.49
C LEU A 38 9.26 -3.68 10.89
N GLU A 39 10.14 -3.48 11.88
CA GLU A 39 9.73 -3.31 13.29
C GLU A 39 9.08 -1.95 13.51
N THR A 40 9.44 -0.96 12.71
CA THR A 40 8.85 0.38 12.78
C THR A 40 7.60 0.52 11.92
N ILE A 41 7.13 -0.53 11.26
CA ILE A 41 5.86 -0.51 10.52
C ILE A 41 4.69 -0.46 11.51
N VAL A 42 3.90 0.60 11.40
CA VAL A 42 2.82 0.89 12.35
C VAL A 42 1.45 0.67 11.72
N ALA A 43 1.37 0.52 10.40
CA ALA A 43 0.13 0.32 9.68
C ALA A 43 -0.42 -1.11 9.84
N VAL A 44 -1.72 -1.20 10.11
CA VAL A 44 -2.47 -2.45 10.18
C VAL A 44 -3.36 -2.60 8.94
N GLY A 45 -3.64 -3.83 8.52
CA GLY A 45 -4.55 -4.12 7.41
C GLY A 45 -4.03 -3.59 6.06
N TYR A 46 -4.88 -2.89 5.30
CA TYR A 46 -4.51 -2.38 3.96
C TYR A 46 -3.42 -1.30 4.01
N GLY A 47 -3.29 -0.57 5.12
CA GLY A 47 -2.26 0.46 5.29
C GLY A 47 -0.84 -0.11 5.23
N PHE A 48 -0.66 -1.35 5.69
CA PHE A 48 0.63 -2.07 5.64
C PHE A 48 1.20 -2.14 4.22
N GLN A 49 0.34 -2.35 3.22
CA GLN A 49 0.75 -2.46 1.82
C GLN A 49 1.25 -1.11 1.27
N ILE A 50 0.63 -0.02 1.71
CA ILE A 50 1.03 1.35 1.36
C ILE A 50 2.35 1.69 2.04
N GLU A 51 2.47 1.43 3.35
CA GLU A 51 3.66 1.76 4.15
C GLU A 51 4.91 1.01 3.68
N THR A 52 4.80 -0.30 3.43
CA THR A 52 5.92 -1.10 2.91
C THR A 52 6.42 -0.58 1.56
N THR A 53 5.50 -0.19 0.67
CA THR A 53 5.86 0.39 -0.63
C THR A 53 6.53 1.76 -0.46
N TRP A 54 5.97 2.62 0.41
CA TRP A 54 6.54 3.93 0.71
C TRP A 54 7.96 3.84 1.27
N ARG A 55 8.19 2.98 2.27
CA ARG A 55 9.50 2.75 2.85
C ARG A 55 10.50 2.17 1.85
N ALA A 56 10.05 1.30 0.95
CA ALA A 56 10.92 0.80 -0.11
C ALA A 56 11.45 1.95 -0.99
N LEU A 57 10.58 2.90 -1.34
CA LEU A 57 10.97 4.07 -2.12
C LEU A 57 11.89 5.00 -1.35
N GLN A 58 11.60 5.25 -0.07
CA GLN A 58 12.44 6.10 0.79
C GLN A 58 13.84 5.51 1.03
N THR A 59 13.97 4.19 1.01
CA THR A 59 15.25 3.49 1.12
C THR A 59 15.99 3.35 -0.22
N GLY A 60 15.48 3.97 -1.29
CA GLY A 60 16.09 3.97 -2.62
C GLY A 60 15.95 2.66 -3.38
N LEU A 61 15.03 1.77 -2.97
CA LEU A 61 14.76 0.53 -3.69
C LEU A 61 13.90 0.79 -4.92
N SER A 62 14.14 0.01 -5.97
CA SER A 62 13.29 0.02 -7.17
C SER A 62 12.01 -0.78 -6.93
N VAL A 63 10.85 -0.18 -7.21
CA VAL A 63 9.55 -0.85 -7.21
C VAL A 63 8.98 -0.86 -8.63
N SER A 64 8.42 -2.00 -9.06
CA SER A 64 7.81 -2.19 -10.37
C SER A 64 6.44 -2.86 -10.24
N GLU A 65 5.47 -2.40 -11.03
CA GLU A 65 4.13 -3.01 -11.10
C GLU A 65 4.05 -4.01 -12.24
N VAL A 66 3.58 -5.22 -11.95
CA VAL A 66 3.30 -6.26 -12.95
C VAL A 66 1.78 -6.42 -13.07
N PRO A 67 1.18 -6.14 -14.23
CA PRO A 67 -0.26 -6.29 -14.43
C PRO A 67 -0.68 -7.76 -14.23
N ILE A 68 -1.69 -7.98 -13.41
CA ILE A 68 -2.32 -9.30 -13.22
C ILE A 68 -3.82 -9.21 -13.51
N VAL A 69 -4.39 -10.29 -14.02
CA VAL A 69 -5.85 -10.43 -14.13
C VAL A 69 -6.34 -11.05 -12.82
N PHE A 70 -7.01 -10.26 -11.99
CA PHE A 70 -7.60 -10.75 -10.76
C PHE A 70 -9.02 -11.25 -11.08
N THR A 71 -9.25 -12.56 -10.98
CA THR A 71 -10.61 -13.12 -11.05
C THR A 71 -11.26 -12.98 -9.69
N ASP A 72 -12.34 -12.20 -9.61
CA ASP A 72 -13.10 -12.04 -8.38
C ASP A 72 -13.65 -13.39 -7.90
N ARG A 73 -13.61 -13.61 -6.58
CA ARG A 73 -14.26 -14.79 -5.98
C ARG A 73 -15.78 -14.66 -6.19
N VAL A 74 -16.39 -15.71 -6.73
CA VAL A 74 -17.83 -15.77 -7.06
C VAL A 74 -18.75 -15.73 -5.81
N ARG A 75 -18.20 -15.91 -4.60
CA ARG A 75 -18.93 -15.79 -3.32
C ARG A 75 -18.09 -15.11 -2.23
N GLY A 76 -18.70 -14.12 -1.57
CA GLY A 76 -18.19 -13.47 -0.36
C GLY A 76 -18.40 -11.95 -0.37
N ASP A 77 -18.90 -11.41 0.73
CA ASP A 77 -19.01 -9.96 0.94
C ASP A 77 -17.64 -9.28 0.92
N SER A 78 -17.61 -8.04 0.45
CA SER A 78 -16.39 -7.24 0.37
C SER A 78 -15.79 -7.07 1.77
N LYS A 79 -14.56 -7.56 1.98
CA LYS A 79 -13.80 -7.36 3.24
C LYS A 79 -13.32 -5.91 3.45
N MET A 80 -13.55 -5.02 2.48
CA MET A 80 -13.25 -3.59 2.61
C MET A 80 -14.45 -2.87 3.22
N SER A 81 -14.32 -2.46 4.49
CA SER A 81 -15.26 -1.52 5.12
C SER A 81 -14.78 -0.08 4.92
N LEU A 82 -15.71 0.88 4.98
CA LEU A 82 -15.40 2.32 4.99
C LEU A 82 -14.47 2.72 6.16
N SER A 83 -14.47 1.98 7.28
CA SER A 83 -13.58 2.30 8.40
C SER A 83 -12.12 2.01 8.05
N THR A 84 -11.85 0.90 7.38
CA THR A 84 -10.50 0.54 6.92
C THR A 84 -9.97 1.50 5.85
N PHE A 85 -10.88 2.07 5.06
CA PHE A 85 -10.53 3.12 4.10
C PHE A 85 -10.09 4.40 4.80
N ASN A 86 -10.85 4.89 5.78
CA ASN A 86 -10.51 6.11 6.52
C ASN A 86 -9.20 5.97 7.31
N GLU A 87 -8.95 4.78 7.87
CA GLU A 87 -7.70 4.48 8.57
C GLU A 87 -6.48 4.54 7.63
N ALA A 88 -6.61 4.00 6.41
CA ALA A 88 -5.58 4.10 5.39
C ALA A 88 -5.33 5.55 4.94
N LEU A 89 -6.36 6.40 4.85
CA LEU A 89 -6.22 7.82 4.53
C LEU A 89 -5.41 8.58 5.59
N GLY A 90 -5.72 8.36 6.87
CA GLY A 90 -4.98 8.97 7.99
C GLY A 90 -3.52 8.53 8.03
N LEU A 91 -3.27 7.25 7.75
CA LEU A 91 -1.92 6.70 7.68
C LEU A 91 -1.08 7.37 6.58
N VAL A 92 -1.66 7.56 5.39
CA VAL A 92 -1.00 8.23 4.25
C VAL A 92 -0.54 9.63 4.62
N TRP A 93 -1.36 10.41 5.34
CA TRP A 93 -0.95 11.73 5.84
C TRP A 93 0.17 11.66 6.87
N ARG A 94 0.11 10.69 7.79
CA ARG A 94 1.17 10.49 8.78
C ARG A 94 2.50 10.14 8.12
N LEU A 95 2.49 9.28 7.09
CA LEU A 95 3.69 8.93 6.32
C LEU A 95 4.27 10.12 5.55
N ARG A 96 3.44 11.07 5.12
CA ARG A 96 3.90 12.29 4.45
C ARG A 96 4.50 13.32 5.43
N MET A 97 3.91 13.47 6.62
CA MET A 97 4.31 14.50 7.59
C MET A 97 5.36 14.04 8.61
N GLY A 98 5.50 12.74 8.84
CA GLY A 98 6.40 12.15 9.84
C GLY A 98 7.43 11.18 9.27
N GLY A 99 7.77 11.32 7.98
CA GLY A 99 8.94 10.66 7.39
C GLY A 99 10.24 11.30 7.82
#